data_AF-A0ABD7D190-F1
#
_entry.id   AF-A0ABD7D190-F1
#
_cell.length_a   1.000
_cell.length_b   1.000
_cell.length_c   1.000
_cell.angle_alpha   90.00
_cell.angle_beta   90.00
_cell.angle_gamma   90.00
#
_symmetry.space_group_name_H-M   'P 1'
#
loop_
_entity.id
_entity.type
_entity.pdbx_description
1 polymer ?
#
loop_
_entity_poly.entity_id
_entity_poly.type
_entity_poly.pdbx_seq_one_letter_code
_entity_poly.pdbx_strand_id
1 'polypeptide(L)'
;METPYVIEIEPEVRLWLMNLSLRDFLVVEHVADLLREHPTTLGEPYSRHLGDGVRELRFSLGRSGHATRIPYWLAPDRRIVLLTVFRKTRRRETAEIARAKRAKVLCETEHRAAHDVYTRTVDEEKEKR
;
A
#
# COMPACT_ATOMS: atom_id res chain seq x y z
N MET A 1 -19.77 -10.08 14.72
CA MET A 1 -18.37 -10.07 14.27
C MET A 1 -18.30 -9.07 13.13
N GLU A 2 -17.42 -8.09 13.26
CA GLU A 2 -17.21 -7.08 12.23
C GLU A 2 -16.45 -7.69 11.03
N THR A 3 -16.90 -7.42 9.80
CA THR A 3 -16.22 -7.89 8.58
C THR A 3 -14.81 -7.31 8.53
N PRO A 4 -13.75 -8.11 8.30
CA PRO A 4 -12.39 -7.57 8.23
C PRO A 4 -12.24 -6.58 7.07
N TYR A 5 -11.30 -5.64 7.19
CA TYR A 5 -11.00 -4.75 6.09
C TYR A 5 -10.35 -5.54 4.94
N VAL A 6 -10.76 -5.23 3.71
CA VAL A 6 -10.15 -5.79 2.50
C VAL A 6 -9.08 -4.82 1.99
N ILE A 7 -7.90 -5.34 1.70
CA ILE A 7 -6.84 -4.56 1.06
C ILE A 7 -6.94 -4.79 -0.45
N GLU A 8 -7.20 -3.72 -1.19
CA GLU A 8 -7.20 -3.70 -2.64
C GLU A 8 -5.92 -2.99 -3.13
N ILE A 9 -5.45 -3.34 -4.33
CA ILE A 9 -4.21 -2.80 -4.89
C ILE A 9 -4.42 -2.28 -6.31
N GLU A 10 -3.85 -1.10 -6.56
CA GLU A 10 -3.76 -0.57 -7.93
C GLU A 10 -2.67 -1.30 -8.73
N PRO A 11 -2.76 -1.29 -10.09
CA PRO A 11 -1.86 -2.05 -10.96
C PRO A 11 -0.37 -1.80 -10.71
N GLU A 12 0.02 -0.58 -10.36
CA GLU A 12 1.40 -0.24 -10.02
C GLU A 12 1.92 -1.01 -8.81
N VAL A 13 1.12 -1.06 -7.73
CA VAL A 13 1.49 -1.76 -6.50
C VAL A 13 1.56 -3.26 -6.77
N ARG A 14 0.63 -3.82 -7.54
CA ARG A 14 0.65 -5.22 -7.96
C ARG A 14 1.92 -5.58 -8.72
N LEU A 15 2.25 -4.83 -9.77
CA LEU A 15 3.45 -5.05 -10.58
C LEU A 15 4.72 -4.93 -9.74
N TRP A 16 4.75 -3.99 -8.80
CA TRP A 16 5.88 -3.83 -7.90
C TRP A 16 6.03 -5.02 -6.94
N LEU A 17 4.94 -5.49 -6.33
CA LEU A 17 4.94 -6.66 -5.43
C LEU A 17 5.49 -7.91 -6.15
N MET A 18 5.06 -8.15 -7.39
CA MET A 18 5.53 -9.28 -8.22
C MET A 18 7.04 -9.28 -8.44
N ASN A 19 7.67 -8.11 -8.42
CA ASN A 19 9.11 -7.96 -8.67
C ASN A 19 9.97 -7.92 -7.38
N LEU A 20 9.37 -7.99 -6.20
CA LEU A 20 10.13 -8.03 -4.94
C LEU A 20 10.84 -9.38 -4.73
N SER A 21 11.95 -9.37 -4.01
CA SER A 21 12.48 -10.60 -3.41
C SER A 21 11.50 -11.16 -2.37
N LEU A 22 11.55 -12.46 -2.07
CA LEU A 22 10.72 -13.06 -1.02
C LEU A 22 10.93 -12.35 0.33
N ARG A 23 12.19 -12.06 0.69
CA ARG A 23 12.53 -11.32 1.92
C ARG A 23 11.83 -9.96 1.99
N ASP A 24 11.86 -9.20 0.90
CA ASP A 24 11.23 -7.88 0.87
C ASP A 24 9.70 -7.98 0.87
N PHE A 25 9.17 -9.00 0.21
CA PHE A 25 7.73 -9.27 0.20
C PHE A 25 7.20 -9.55 1.61
N LEU A 26 7.88 -10.38 2.40
CA LEU A 26 7.47 -10.67 3.79
C LEU A 26 7.44 -9.41 4.69
N VAL A 27 8.31 -8.43 4.43
CA VAL A 27 8.25 -7.14 5.13
C VAL A 27 6.98 -6.38 4.75
N VAL A 28 6.61 -6.41 3.47
CA VAL A 28 5.37 -5.76 3.00
C VAL A 28 4.14 -6.48 3.55
N GLU A 29 4.13 -7.80 3.56
CA GLU A 29 3.06 -8.62 4.15
C GLU A 29 2.83 -8.24 5.61
N HIS A 30 3.90 -8.22 6.41
CA HIS A 30 3.80 -7.85 7.82
C HIS A 30 3.19 -6.45 8.03
N VAL A 31 3.61 -5.46 7.23
CA VAL A 31 3.08 -4.09 7.36
C VAL A 31 1.65 -3.97 6.82
N ALA A 32 1.29 -4.75 5.80
CA ALA A 32 -0.08 -4.82 5.30
C ALA A 32 -1.02 -5.47 6.33
N ASP A 33 -0.56 -6.48 7.05
CA ASP A 33 -1.33 -7.11 8.14
C ASP A 33 -1.56 -6.14 9.29
N LEU A 34 -0.53 -5.40 9.73
CA LEU A 34 -0.69 -4.32 10.72
C LEU A 34 -1.72 -3.28 10.27
N LEU A 35 -1.72 -2.91 8.98
CA LEU A 35 -2.71 -1.99 8.44
C LEU A 35 -4.12 -2.59 8.44
N ARG A 36 -4.25 -3.89 8.16
CA ARG A 36 -5.54 -4.59 8.18
C ARG A 36 -6.10 -4.70 9.60
N GLU A 37 -5.25 -4.90 10.59
CA GLU A 37 -5.61 -4.95 12.02
C GLU A 37 -5.97 -3.57 12.59
N HIS A 38 -5.30 -2.52 12.11
CA HIS A 38 -5.44 -1.15 12.64
C HIS A 38 -5.74 -0.11 11.54
N PRO A 39 -6.77 -0.29 10.70
CA PRO A 39 -6.98 0.49 9.48
C PRO A 39 -7.18 1.99 9.73
N THR A 40 -7.87 2.35 10.81
CA THR A 40 -8.19 3.74 11.16
C THR A 40 -7.21 4.35 12.17
N THR A 41 -6.55 3.50 12.97
CA THR A 41 -5.70 3.88 14.11
C THR A 41 -4.21 3.74 13.85
N LEU A 42 -3.78 3.08 12.76
CA LEU A 42 -2.36 2.95 12.44
C LEU A 42 -1.73 4.33 12.20
N GLY A 43 -0.83 4.69 13.10
CA GLY A 43 -0.06 5.93 13.09
C GLY A 43 1.44 5.69 12.94
N GLU A 44 2.24 6.66 13.37
CA GLU A 44 3.69 6.55 13.30
C GLU A 44 4.21 5.42 14.21
N PRO A 45 5.26 4.67 13.80
CA PRO A 45 6.15 4.93 12.65
C PRO A 45 5.65 4.38 11.30
N TYR A 46 4.62 3.54 11.29
CA TYR A 46 4.18 2.76 10.13
C TYR A 46 3.31 3.52 9.16
N SER A 47 2.58 4.54 9.64
CA SER A 47 1.61 5.28 8.84
C SER A 47 1.68 6.77 9.13
N ARG A 48 1.45 7.59 8.10
CA ARG A 48 1.39 9.05 8.23
C ARG A 48 0.33 9.64 7.31
N HIS A 49 -0.36 10.68 7.77
CA HIS A 49 -1.32 11.42 6.95
C HIS A 49 -0.62 12.33 5.93
N LEU A 50 -1.12 12.33 4.69
CA LEU A 50 -0.66 13.18 3.58
C LEU A 50 -1.68 14.26 3.15
N GLY A 51 -2.86 14.27 3.80
CA GLY A 51 -3.98 15.15 3.48
C GLY A 51 -4.93 14.56 2.42
N ASP A 52 -6.11 15.17 2.27
CA ASP A 52 -7.16 14.79 1.30
C ASP A 52 -7.66 13.34 1.41
N GLY A 53 -7.63 12.79 2.64
CA GLY A 53 -7.98 11.40 2.92
C GLY A 53 -6.90 10.39 2.54
N VAL A 54 -5.73 10.84 2.06
CA VAL A 54 -4.59 9.98 1.73
C VAL A 54 -3.66 9.83 2.93
N ARG A 55 -3.18 8.61 3.14
CA ARG A 55 -2.16 8.23 4.12
C ARG A 55 -1.01 7.52 3.40
N GLU A 56 0.16 7.43 4.02
CA GLU A 56 1.28 6.62 3.52
C GLU A 56 1.63 5.52 4.51
N LEU A 57 1.84 4.30 4.01
CA LEU A 57 2.59 3.26 4.71
C LEU A 57 4.09 3.52 4.62
N ARG A 58 4.80 3.21 5.68
CA ARG A 58 6.22 3.53 5.88
C ARG A 58 6.97 2.29 6.35
N PHE A 59 7.91 1.84 5.52
CA PHE A 59 8.82 0.74 5.85
C PHE A 59 10.12 0.88 5.08
N SER A 60 11.05 -0.04 5.29
CA SER A 60 12.35 -0.08 4.60
C SER A 60 12.58 -1.46 3.99
N LEU A 61 13.11 -1.51 2.78
CA LEU A 61 13.35 -2.73 2.01
C LEU A 61 14.80 -2.86 1.55
N GLY A 62 15.21 -4.09 1.23
CA GLY A 62 16.53 -4.43 0.75
C GLY A 62 17.60 -4.38 1.84
N ARG A 63 18.78 -4.91 1.51
CA ARG A 63 19.93 -4.98 2.46
C ARG A 63 20.40 -3.61 2.92
N SER A 64 20.27 -2.60 2.06
CA SER A 64 20.67 -1.21 2.35
C SER A 64 19.59 -0.40 3.07
N GLY A 65 18.42 -0.99 3.38
CA GLY A 65 17.37 -0.33 4.15
C GLY A 65 16.71 0.85 3.43
N HIS A 66 16.40 0.70 2.14
CA HIS A 66 15.76 1.75 1.35
C HIS A 66 14.35 2.06 1.86
N ALA A 67 14.16 3.29 2.35
CA ALA A 67 12.86 3.77 2.79
C ALA A 67 11.85 3.75 1.64
N THR A 68 10.83 2.89 1.75
CA THR A 68 9.79 2.68 0.75
C THR A 68 8.44 3.15 1.30
N ARG A 69 7.61 3.74 0.45
CA ARG A 69 6.31 4.29 0.81
C ARG A 69 5.23 3.77 -0.11
N ILE A 70 4.08 3.45 0.46
CA ILE A 70 2.87 3.10 -0.28
C ILE A 70 1.74 4.01 0.18
N PRO A 71 1.35 5.01 -0.62
CA PRO A 71 0.15 5.78 -0.36
C PRO A 71 -1.11 4.91 -0.44
N TYR A 72 -2.02 5.12 0.49
CA TYR A 72 -3.30 4.42 0.56
C TYR A 72 -4.42 5.36 1.02
N TRP A 73 -5.66 4.94 0.81
CA TRP A 73 -6.83 5.59 1.39
C TRP A 73 -7.82 4.56 1.91
N LEU A 74 -8.69 5.01 2.81
CA LEU A 74 -9.79 4.21 3.34
C LEU A 74 -11.02 4.51 2.50
N ALA A 75 -11.41 3.55 1.67
CA ALA A 75 -12.60 3.61 0.85
C ALA A 75 -13.83 3.13 1.63
N PRO A 76 -15.05 3.45 1.18
CA PRO A 76 -16.28 2.87 1.73
C PRO A 76 -16.25 1.33 1.75
N ASP A 77 -17.16 0.73 2.52
CA ASP A 77 -17.29 -0.73 2.62
C ASP A 77 -16.06 -1.45 3.22
N ARG A 78 -15.36 -0.76 4.14
CA ARG A 78 -14.19 -1.28 4.87
C ARG A 78 -13.06 -1.73 3.94
N ARG A 79 -12.74 -0.89 2.96
CA ARG A 79 -11.66 -1.16 1.99
C ARG A 79 -10.49 -0.24 2.24
N ILE A 80 -9.29 -0.81 2.12
CA ILE A 80 -8.02 -0.08 2.09
C ILE A 80 -7.50 -0.23 0.68
N VAL A 81 -7.31 0.88 -0.04
CA VAL A 81 -6.78 0.80 -1.41
C VAL A 81 -5.34 1.32 -1.42
N LEU A 82 -4.40 0.45 -1.79
CA LEU A 82 -3.00 0.83 -2.02
C LEU A 82 -2.85 1.41 -3.43
N LEU A 83 -2.46 2.69 -3.52
CA LEU A 83 -2.58 3.49 -4.73
C LEU A 83 -1.33 3.45 -5.62
N THR A 84 -0.17 3.68 -5.02
CA THR A 84 1.10 3.87 -5.72
C THR A 84 2.25 3.38 -4.82
N VAL A 85 3.47 3.31 -5.35
CA VAL A 85 4.65 3.00 -4.55
C VAL A 85 5.85 3.85 -4.98
N PHE A 86 6.64 4.31 -4.00
CA PHE A 86 7.86 5.04 -4.29
C PHE A 86 8.94 4.82 -3.22
N ARG A 87 10.19 5.01 -3.62
CA ARG A 87 11.32 5.08 -2.69
C ARG A 87 11.52 6.52 -2.28
N LYS A 88 11.70 6.75 -0.99
CA LYS A 88 12.05 8.07 -0.46
C LYS A 88 13.49 8.40 -0.83
N THR A 89 13.67 9.43 -1.64
CA THR A 89 14.97 9.95 -2.09
C THR A 89 15.27 11.34 -1.53
N ARG A 90 14.23 12.11 -1.15
CA ARG A 90 14.33 13.47 -0.63
C ARG A 90 13.48 13.67 0.62
N ARG A 91 13.69 14.78 1.34
CA ARG A 91 12.88 15.10 2.54
C ARG A 91 11.39 15.28 2.21
N ARG A 92 11.07 15.93 1.09
CA ARG A 92 9.69 16.16 0.60
C ARG A 92 9.53 15.55 -0.78
N GLU A 93 8.56 14.66 -0.92
CA GLU A 93 8.24 13.95 -2.18
C GLU A 93 6.93 14.51 -2.76
N THR A 94 6.85 15.82 -2.97
CA THR A 94 5.61 16.51 -3.34
C THR A 94 4.98 15.97 -4.63
N ALA A 95 5.82 15.58 -5.60
CA ALA A 95 5.35 14.99 -6.86
C ALA A 95 4.67 13.63 -6.64
N GLU A 96 5.25 12.77 -5.79
CA GLU A 96 4.68 11.46 -5.44
C GLU A 96 3.38 11.60 -4.64
N ILE A 97 3.33 12.55 -3.70
CA ILE A 97 2.10 12.85 -2.96
C ILE A 97 0.99 13.32 -3.92
N ALA A 98 1.32 14.20 -4.86
CA ALA A 98 0.37 14.66 -5.86
C ALA A 98 -0.10 13.51 -6.78
N ARG A 99 0.80 12.59 -7.13
CA ARG A 99 0.49 11.39 -7.93
C ARG A 99 -0.45 10.46 -7.19
N ALA A 100 -0.20 10.21 -5.91
CA ALA A 100 -1.09 9.42 -5.05
C ALA A 100 -2.48 10.05 -4.92
N LYS A 101 -2.56 11.37 -4.73
CA LYS A 101 -3.86 12.07 -4.68
C LYS A 101 -4.63 11.97 -5.98
N ARG A 102 -3.96 12.07 -7.13
CA ARG A 102 -4.60 11.84 -8.44
C ARG A 102 -5.07 10.40 -8.60
N ALA A 103 -4.25 9.42 -8.20
CA ALA A 103 -4.63 8.01 -8.23
C ALA A 103 -5.85 7.72 -7.34
N LYS A 104 -5.95 8.35 -6.16
CA LYS A 104 -7.14 8.30 -5.31
C LYS A 104 -8.38 8.78 -6.06
N VAL A 105 -8.32 9.98 -6.66
CA VAL A 105 -9.47 10.55 -7.38
C VAL A 105 -9.90 9.63 -8.53
N LEU A 106 -8.95 9.12 -9.32
CA LEU A 106 -9.24 8.18 -10.41
C LEU A 106 -9.92 6.90 -9.89
N CYS A 107 -9.35 6.28 -8.85
CA CYS A 107 -9.92 5.10 -8.21
C CYS A 107 -11.35 5.35 -7.69
N GLU A 108 -11.57 6.50 -7.04
CA GLU A 108 -12.86 6.93 -6.50
C GLU A 108 -13.90 7.17 -7.62
N THR A 109 -13.48 7.67 -8.79
CA THR A 109 -14.38 7.97 -9.91
C THR A 109 -14.61 6.80 -10.87
N GLU A 110 -13.60 5.97 -11.13
CA GLU A 110 -13.63 5.03 -12.25
C GLU A 110 -14.20 3.66 -11.84
N HIS A 111 -13.98 3.17 -10.61
CA HIS A 111 -14.32 1.78 -10.26
C HIS A 111 -14.89 1.58 -8.86
N ARG A 112 -15.84 0.64 -8.72
CA ARG A 112 -16.46 0.30 -7.42
C ARG A 112 -15.51 -0.49 -6.51
N ALA A 113 -14.54 -1.22 -7.06
CA ALA A 113 -13.48 -1.97 -6.36
C ALA A 113 -12.14 -1.72 -7.07
N ALA A 114 -11.03 -1.58 -6.34
CA ALA A 114 -9.72 -1.49 -6.97
C ALA A 114 -9.38 -2.80 -7.70
N HIS A 115 -8.51 -2.68 -8.71
CA HIS A 115 -8.30 -3.67 -9.76
C HIS A 115 -7.97 -5.10 -9.29
N ASP A 116 -7.38 -5.25 -8.10
CA ASP A 116 -7.02 -6.56 -7.53
C ASP A 116 -7.11 -6.56 -6.00
N VAL A 117 -7.23 -7.74 -5.38
CA VAL A 117 -7.25 -7.91 -3.92
C VAL A 117 -5.89 -8.40 -3.45
N TYR A 118 -5.29 -7.70 -2.48
CA TYR A 118 -4.08 -8.16 -1.82
C TYR A 118 -4.37 -9.45 -1.05
N THR A 119 -3.95 -10.57 -1.64
CA THR A 119 -4.07 -11.92 -1.10
C THR A 119 -2.66 -12.47 -0.84
N ARG A 120 -2.51 -13.33 0.17
CA ARG A 120 -1.22 -13.97 0.50
C ARG A 120 -0.67 -14.84 -0.64
N THR A 121 -1.49 -15.20 -1.62
CA THR A 121 -1.13 -16.05 -2.77
C THR A 121 -0.11 -15.44 -3.72
N VAL A 122 0.24 -14.15 -3.60
CA VAL A 122 1.44 -13.61 -4.29
C VAL A 122 2.72 -14.34 -3.87
N ASP A 123 2.74 -15.00 -2.71
CA ASP A 123 3.82 -15.91 -2.30
C ASP A 123 3.85 -17.20 -3.13
N GLU A 124 2.70 -17.79 -3.48
CA GLU A 124 2.64 -19.06 -4.22
C GLU A 124 3.21 -18.94 -5.64
N GLU A 125 3.07 -17.77 -6.28
CA GLU A 125 3.70 -17.48 -7.57
C GLU A 125 5.21 -17.26 -7.45
N LYS A 126 5.69 -16.79 -6.29
CA LYS A 126 7.13 -16.58 -6.03
C LYS A 126 7.84 -17.84 -5.58
N GLU A 127 7.19 -18.70 -4.82
CA GLU A 127 7.76 -19.98 -4.37
C GLU A 127 7.99 -20.95 -5.54
N LYS A 128 7.27 -20.76 -6.65
CA LYS A 128 7.44 -21.51 -7.91
C LYS A 128 8.55 -20.98 -8.83
N ARG A 129 9.19 -19.85 -8.52
CA ARG A 129 10.14 -19.16 -9.40
C ARG A 129 11.55 -19.12 -8.81
#